data_AF-A0A2D0ISA0-F1
#
_entry.id   AF-A0A2D0ISA0-F1
#
_cell.length_a   1.000
_cell.length_b   1.000
_cell.length_c   1.000
_cell.angle_alpha   90.00
_cell.angle_beta   90.00
_cell.angle_gamma   90.00
#
_symmetry.space_group_name_H-M   'P 1'
#
loop_
_entity.id
_entity.type
_entity.pdbx_description
1 polymer ?
#
loop_
_entity_poly.entity_id
_entity_poly.type
_entity_poly.pdbx_seq_one_letter_code
_entity_poly.pdbx_strand_id
1 'polypeptide(L)'
;MAGLFLMSLCMFPIGWVNQLHLIFGLICLFYLGMVTAEPARETLSASLADPRARGSYMGFSRLGLALGGALGYTGGEWLYDAGHALNIPQLPWLLLGLVGLVTIYALHHQFNQKKIEPIIISKH
;
A
#
# COMPACT_ATOMS: atom_id res chain seq x y z
N MET A 1 -7.29 -7.08 -2.10
CA MET A 1 -7.45 -5.62 -2.27
C MET A 1 -8.20 -4.97 -1.09
N ALA A 2 -9.16 -5.66 -0.46
CA ALA A 2 -9.91 -5.11 0.68
C ALA A 2 -9.04 -4.61 1.84
N GLY A 3 -7.96 -5.33 2.22
CA GLY A 3 -7.03 -4.87 3.27
C GLY A 3 -6.36 -3.53 2.94
N LEU A 4 -5.81 -3.37 1.73
CA LEU A 4 -5.20 -2.12 1.28
C LEU A 4 -6.21 -0.96 1.20
N PHE A 5 -7.45 -1.26 0.76
CA PHE A 5 -8.55 -0.29 0.75
C PHE A 5 -8.88 0.19 2.15
N LEU A 6 -9.02 -0.73 3.09
CA LEU A 6 -9.32 -0.42 4.49
C LEU A 6 -8.19 0.41 5.12
N MET A 7 -6.92 0.06 4.88
CA MET A 7 -5.76 0.84 5.33
C MET A 7 -5.76 2.27 4.77
N SER A 8 -6.06 2.43 3.48
CA SER A 8 -6.09 3.74 2.80
C SER A 8 -7.25 4.60 3.30
N LEU A 9 -8.41 4.00 3.53
CA LEU A 9 -9.61 4.69 4.04
C LEU A 9 -9.39 5.21 5.47
N CYS A 10 -8.66 4.45 6.29
CA CYS A 10 -8.35 4.85 7.67
C CYS A 10 -7.44 6.08 7.76
N MET A 11 -6.66 6.40 6.72
CA MET A 11 -5.76 7.56 6.74
C MET A 11 -6.52 8.90 6.73
N PHE A 12 -7.63 9.00 6.01
CA PHE A 12 -8.40 10.23 5.90
C PHE A 12 -8.89 10.82 7.24
N PRO A 13 -9.57 10.05 8.12
CA PRO A 13 -10.09 10.60 9.37
C PRO A 13 -9.01 10.97 10.39
N ILE A 14 -7.79 10.40 10.32
CA ILE A 14 -6.73 10.63 11.31
C ILE A 14 -6.41 12.12 11.48
N GLY A 15 -6.41 12.89 10.39
CA GLY A 15 -6.12 14.33 10.43
C GLY A 15 -7.14 15.19 11.18
N TRP A 16 -8.34 14.67 11.47
CA TRP A 16 -9.41 15.39 12.18
C TRP A 16 -9.69 14.86 13.59
N VAL A 17 -9.06 13.76 13.98
CA VAL A 17 -9.33 13.15 15.28
C VAL A 17 -8.55 13.87 16.38
N ASN A 18 -9.28 14.47 17.33
CA ASN A 18 -8.72 15.13 18.51
C ASN A 18 -8.81 14.26 19.78
N GLN A 19 -9.38 13.06 19.70
CA GLN A 19 -9.59 12.16 20.85
C GLN A 19 -8.68 10.93 20.75
N LEU A 20 -7.92 10.68 21.81
CA LEU A 20 -6.96 9.58 21.90
C LEU A 20 -7.60 8.20 21.68
N HIS A 21 -8.80 7.95 22.20
CA HIS A 21 -9.54 6.70 22.00
C HIS A 21 -9.86 6.43 20.52
N LEU A 22 -10.22 7.48 19.77
CA LEU A 22 -10.54 7.37 18.34
C LEU A 22 -9.27 7.10 17.51
N ILE A 23 -8.13 7.70 17.87
CA ILE A 23 -6.84 7.42 17.22
C ILE A 23 -6.48 5.93 17.42
N PHE A 24 -6.60 5.41 18.64
CA PHE A 24 -6.34 3.99 18.89
C PHE A 24 -7.28 3.08 18.10
N GLY A 25 -8.57 3.43 18.00
CA GLY A 25 -9.53 2.70 17.17
C GLY A 25 -9.12 2.67 15.69
N LEU A 26 -8.68 3.80 15.14
CA LEU A 26 -8.20 3.90 13.76
C LEU A 26 -6.90 3.12 13.54
N ILE A 27 -5.98 3.15 14.50
CA ILE A 27 -4.74 2.35 14.46
C ILE A 27 -5.07 0.86 14.46
N CYS A 28 -5.97 0.39 15.34
CA CYS A 28 -6.42 -0.99 15.36
C CYS A 28 -7.02 -1.41 14.01
N LEU A 29 -7.87 -0.56 13.43
CA LEU A 29 -8.49 -0.81 12.13
C LEU A 29 -7.44 -0.88 11.01
N PHE A 30 -6.48 0.05 11.01
CA PHE A 30 -5.36 0.03 10.06
C PHE A 30 -4.54 -1.26 10.16
N TYR A 31 -4.22 -1.72 11.37
CA TYR A 31 -3.49 -2.98 11.58
C TYR A 31 -4.29 -4.21 11.17
N LEU A 32 -5.62 -4.23 11.34
CA LEU A 32 -6.46 -5.31 10.79
C LEU A 32 -6.37 -5.38 9.26
N GLY A 33 -6.33 -4.21 8.60
CA GLY A 33 -6.08 -4.12 7.18
C GLY A 33 -4.70 -4.66 6.78
N MET A 34 -3.66 -4.31 7.56
CA MET A 34 -2.28 -4.78 7.36
C MET A 34 -2.16 -6.29 7.48
N VAL A 35 -2.70 -6.88 8.56
CA VAL A 35 -2.70 -8.34 8.79
C VAL A 35 -3.36 -9.10 7.65
N THR A 36 -4.37 -8.51 7.00
CA THR A 36 -5.03 -9.12 5.84
C THR A 36 -4.23 -8.90 4.54
N ALA A 37 -3.55 -7.76 4.41
CA ALA A 37 -2.82 -7.38 3.20
C ALA A 37 -1.45 -8.04 3.07
N GLU A 38 -0.74 -8.25 4.19
CA GLU A 38 0.57 -8.90 4.22
C GLU A 38 0.60 -10.30 3.61
N PRO A 39 -0.24 -11.28 4.03
CA PRO A 39 -0.20 -12.62 3.45
C PRO A 39 -0.53 -12.61 1.96
N ALA A 40 -1.43 -11.72 1.54
CA ALA A 40 -1.76 -11.55 0.12
C ALA A 40 -0.58 -11.00 -0.68
N ARG A 41 0.19 -10.05 -0.11
CA ARG A 41 1.39 -9.47 -0.74
C ARG A 41 2.51 -10.50 -0.87
N GLU A 42 2.77 -11.28 0.18
CA GLU A 42 3.79 -12.33 0.14
C GLU A 42 3.42 -13.44 -0.85
N THR A 43 2.15 -13.87 -0.86
CA THR A 43 1.65 -14.87 -1.83
C THR A 43 1.78 -14.37 -3.27
N LEU A 44 1.45 -13.09 -3.51
CA LEU A 44 1.59 -12.48 -4.83
C LEU A 44 3.06 -12.37 -5.29
N SER A 45 3.95 -12.00 -4.36
CA SER A 45 5.39 -11.92 -4.64
C SER A 45 5.95 -13.30 -4.96
N ALA A 46 5.50 -14.34 -4.23
CA ALA A 46 5.89 -15.72 -4.48
C ALA A 46 5.35 -16.28 -5.80
N SER A 47 4.12 -15.93 -6.20
CA SER A 47 3.52 -16.41 -7.45
C SER A 47 4.13 -15.78 -8.71
N LEU A 48 4.68 -14.56 -8.58
CA LEU A 48 5.41 -13.87 -9.65
C LEU A 48 6.89 -14.28 -9.74
N ALA A 49 7.42 -14.98 -8.74
CA ALA A 49 8.82 -15.39 -8.72
C ALA A 49 9.04 -16.72 -9.49
N ASP A 50 9.98 -16.70 -10.44
CA ASP A 50 10.41 -17.91 -11.16
C ASP A 50 10.98 -18.94 -10.16
N PRO A 51 10.52 -20.21 -10.17
CA PRO A 51 11.03 -21.29 -9.32
C PRO A 51 12.56 -21.42 -9.28
N ARG A 52 13.26 -21.07 -10.36
CA ARG A 52 14.73 -21.19 -10.46
C ARG A 52 15.51 -20.06 -9.80
N ALA A 53 14.88 -18.92 -9.48
CA ALA A 53 15.56 -17.72 -8.96
C ALA A 53 14.83 -17.08 -7.75
N ARG A 54 14.02 -17.86 -7.02
CA ARG A 54 13.19 -17.38 -5.89
C ARG A 54 13.96 -16.56 -4.85
N GLY A 55 15.20 -16.95 -4.54
CA GLY A 55 16.05 -16.23 -3.58
C GLY A 55 16.38 -14.80 -4.03
N SER A 56 16.76 -14.61 -5.29
CA SER A 56 17.06 -13.28 -5.84
C SER A 56 15.81 -12.42 -5.99
N TYR A 57 14.67 -13.01 -6.36
CA TYR A 57 13.39 -12.30 -6.46
C TYR A 57 12.89 -11.79 -5.10
N MET A 58 12.98 -12.63 -4.06
CA MET A 58 12.60 -12.25 -2.69
C MET A 58 13.53 -11.15 -2.14
N GLY A 59 14.83 -11.22 -2.46
CA GLY A 59 15.79 -10.16 -2.13
C GLY A 59 15.46 -8.84 -2.84
N PHE A 60 15.15 -8.88 -4.14
CA PHE A 60 14.77 -7.70 -4.92
C PHE A 60 13.48 -7.06 -4.43
N SER A 61 12.48 -7.85 -4.00
CA SER A 61 11.22 -7.35 -3.43
C SER A 61 11.46 -6.43 -2.22
N ARG A 62 12.51 -6.69 -1.43
CA ARG A 62 12.87 -5.85 -0.27
C ARG A 62 13.43 -4.49 -0.67
N LEU A 63 13.93 -4.31 -1.89
CA LEU A 63 14.36 -2.99 -2.37
C LEU A 63 13.19 -2.02 -2.46
N GLY A 64 12.01 -2.48 -2.88
CA GLY A 64 10.80 -1.66 -2.88
C GLY A 64 10.44 -1.16 -1.47
N LEU A 65 10.57 -2.03 -0.46
CA LEU A 65 10.37 -1.65 0.94
C LEU A 65 11.43 -0.67 1.45
N ALA A 66 12.71 -0.89 1.13
CA ALA A 66 13.79 0.01 1.53
C ALA A 66 13.66 1.40 0.88
N LEU A 67 13.35 1.44 -0.42
CA LEU A 67 13.09 2.70 -1.14
C LEU A 67 11.84 3.39 -0.62
N GLY A 68 10.75 2.64 -0.40
CA GLY A 68 9.52 3.16 0.19
C GLY A 68 9.73 3.71 1.60
N GLY A 69 10.56 3.06 2.41
CA GLY A 69 10.97 3.55 3.72
C GLY A 69 11.77 4.85 3.62
N ALA A 70 12.81 4.89 2.77
CA ALA A 70 13.64 6.08 2.59
C ALA A 70 12.85 7.31 2.09
N LEU A 71 12.01 7.11 1.07
CA LEU A 71 11.11 8.14 0.56
C LEU A 71 10.01 8.48 1.56
N GLY A 72 9.55 7.51 2.35
CA GLY A 72 8.53 7.72 3.38
C GLY A 72 9.03 8.57 4.55
N TYR A 73 10.25 8.35 5.02
CA TYR A 73 10.85 9.16 6.08
C TYR A 73 11.12 10.59 5.61
N THR A 74 11.82 10.74 4.47
CA THR A 74 12.19 12.06 3.95
C THR A 74 10.98 12.83 3.41
N GLY A 75 10.11 12.18 2.65
CA GLY A 75 8.88 12.75 2.13
C GLY A 75 7.83 13.01 3.20
N GLY A 76 7.79 12.18 4.25
CA GLY A 76 6.86 12.34 5.38
C GLY A 76 7.16 13.59 6.20
N GLU A 77 8.44 13.84 6.52
CA GLU A 77 8.86 15.08 7.19
C GLU A 77 8.58 16.31 6.32
N TRP A 78 9.00 16.28 5.06
CA TRP A 78 8.74 17.39 4.13
C TRP A 78 7.26 17.70 3.98
N LEU A 79 6.43 16.66 3.92
CA LEU A 79 4.99 16.79 3.78
C LEU A 79 4.32 17.31 5.05
N TYR A 80 4.83 16.91 6.21
CA TYR A 80 4.42 17.45 7.50
C TYR A 80 4.73 18.94 7.60
N ASP A 81 5.95 19.35 7.22
CA ASP A 81 6.38 20.75 7.21
C ASP A 81 5.57 21.58 6.20
N ALA A 82 5.31 21.05 5.01
CA ALA A 82 4.44 21.68 4.02
C ALA A 82 3.00 21.86 4.54
N GLY A 83 2.46 20.86 5.24
CA GLY A 83 1.15 20.96 5.90
C GLY A 83 1.10 22.07 6.95
N HIS A 84 2.17 22.22 7.73
CA HIS A 84 2.31 23.31 8.71
C HIS A 84 2.40 24.68 8.03
N ALA A 85 3.23 24.81 6.98
CA ALA A 85 3.39 26.05 6.23
C ALA A 85 2.08 26.50 5.55
N LEU A 86 1.26 25.55 5.09
CA LEU A 86 -0.02 25.82 4.43
C LEU A 86 -1.20 25.95 5.41
N ASN A 87 -0.98 25.84 6.73
CA ASN A 87 -2.04 25.77 7.76
C ASN A 87 -3.05 24.61 7.56
N ILE A 88 -2.64 23.53 6.89
CA ILE A 88 -3.44 22.33 6.66
C ILE A 88 -2.72 21.14 7.30
N PRO A 89 -2.84 20.93 8.63
CA PRO A 89 -2.17 19.83 9.33
C PRO A 89 -2.68 18.44 8.91
N GLN A 90 -3.80 18.39 8.19
CA GLN A 90 -4.45 17.19 7.65
C GLN A 90 -3.75 16.68 6.38
N LEU A 91 -2.97 17.54 5.72
CA LEU A 91 -2.43 17.31 4.38
C LEU A 91 -1.59 16.03 4.24
N PRO A 92 -0.74 15.65 5.22
CA PRO A 92 0.01 14.40 5.15
C PRO A 92 -0.88 13.16 5.07
N TRP A 93 -1.91 13.13 5.91
CA TRP A 93 -2.83 11.99 6.00
C TRP A 93 -3.69 11.85 4.74
N LEU A 94 -4.13 12.97 4.16
CA LEU A 94 -4.87 12.99 2.91
C LEU A 94 -4.03 12.48 1.74
N LEU A 95 -2.78 12.93 1.61
CA LEU A 95 -1.90 12.44 0.55
C LEU A 95 -1.55 10.96 0.72
N LEU A 96 -1.29 10.50 1.94
CA LEU A 96 -1.06 9.07 2.21
C LEU A 96 -2.29 8.23 1.82
N GLY A 97 -3.50 8.69 2.18
CA GLY A 97 -4.74 8.07 1.73
C GLY A 97 -4.88 8.05 0.21
N LEU A 98 -4.54 9.14 -0.47
CA LEU A 98 -4.58 9.26 -1.93
C LEU A 98 -3.58 8.32 -2.61
N VAL A 99 -2.34 8.26 -2.13
CA VAL A 99 -1.32 7.31 -2.62
C VAL A 99 -1.81 5.87 -2.45
N GLY A 100 -2.46 5.55 -1.34
CA GLY A 100 -3.11 4.26 -1.12
C GLY A 100 -4.20 3.95 -2.16
N LEU A 101 -5.08 4.91 -2.45
CA LEU A 101 -6.11 4.77 -3.49
C LEU A 101 -5.53 4.60 -4.89
N VAL A 102 -4.50 5.37 -5.25
CA VAL A 102 -3.78 5.24 -6.53
C VAL A 102 -3.13 3.86 -6.64
N THR A 103 -2.56 3.34 -5.55
CA THR A 103 -1.97 2.00 -5.51
C THR A 103 -3.02 0.92 -5.75
N ILE A 104 -4.20 1.05 -5.13
CA ILE A 104 -5.32 0.12 -5.36
C ILE A 104 -5.77 0.17 -6.82
N TYR A 105 -5.92 1.37 -7.38
CA TYR A 105 -6.31 1.55 -8.77
C TYR A 105 -5.29 0.92 -9.73
N ALA A 106 -4.00 1.17 -9.52
CA ALA A 106 -2.91 0.61 -10.32
C ALA A 106 -2.89 -0.93 -10.26
N LEU A 107 -3.02 -1.50 -9.05
CA LEU A 107 -3.11 -2.96 -8.87
C LEU A 107 -4.36 -3.53 -9.53
N HIS A 108 -5.52 -2.90 -9.34
CA HIS A 108 -6.76 -3.34 -9.97
C HIS A 108 -6.62 -3.33 -11.49
N HIS A 109 -6.08 -2.27 -12.08
CA HIS A 109 -5.82 -2.17 -13.52
C HIS A 109 -4.84 -3.26 -14.00
N GLN A 110 -3.70 -3.44 -13.32
CA GLN A 110 -2.66 -4.40 -13.71
C GLN A 110 -3.13 -5.87 -13.64
N PHE A 111 -3.90 -6.23 -12.60
CA PHE A 111 -4.40 -7.59 -12.43
C PHE A 111 -5.69 -7.88 -13.19
N ASN A 112 -6.50 -6.87 -13.50
CA ASN A 112 -7.67 -7.04 -14.35
C ASN A 112 -7.25 -7.25 -15.82
N GLN A 113 -6.16 -6.62 -16.27
CA GLN A 113 -5.59 -6.84 -17.61
C GLN A 113 -4.98 -8.23 -17.79
N LYS A 114 -4.30 -8.78 -16.77
CA LYS A 114 -3.69 -10.13 -16.84
C LYS A 114 -4.70 -11.29 -16.87
N LYS A 115 -6.00 -11.03 -16.69
CA LYS A 115 -7.05 -12.07 -16.75
C LYS A 115 -7.46 -12.44 -18.19
N ILE A 116 -6.91 -11.76 -19.21
CA ILE A 116 -7.26 -11.96 -20.63
C ILE A 116 -6.04 -12.46 -21.41
N GLU A 117 -5.50 -13.61 -21.05
CA GLU A 117 -4.84 -14.49 -22.03
C GLU A 117 -5.35 -15.90 -21.75
N PRO A 118 -6.45 -16.34 -22.38
CA PRO A 118 -6.74 -17.75 -22.44
C PRO A 118 -5.60 -18.35 -23.24
N ILE A 119 -4.73 -19.10 -22.57
CA ILE A 119 -3.74 -19.95 -23.21
C ILE A 119 -4.56 -21.00 -23.98
N ILE A 120 -4.93 -20.67 -25.22
CA ILE A 120 -5.45 -21.63 -26.18
C ILE A 120 -4.26 -22.52 -26.51
N ILE A 121 -4.12 -23.60 -25.73
CA ILE A 121 -3.25 -24.72 -26.06
C ILE A 121 -3.83 -25.32 -27.35
N SER A 122 -3.37 -24.81 -28.49
CA SER A 122 -3.52 -25.48 -29.78
C SER A 122 -2.72 -26.77 -29.69
N LYS A 123 -3.44 -27.87 -29.53
CA LYS A 123 -2.97 -29.23 -29.68
C LYS A 123 -2.80 -29.48 -31.18
N HIS A 124 -1.58 -29.64 -31.65
CA HIS A 124 -1.27 -30.37 -32.88
C HIS A 124 0.10 -31.04 -32.77
#